data_AF-A0A944C1I7-F1
#
_entry.id   AF-A0A944C1I7-F1
#
_cell.length_a   1.000
_cell.length_b   1.000
_cell.length_c   1.000
_cell.angle_alpha   90.00
_cell.angle_beta   90.00
_cell.angle_gamma   90.00
#
_symmetry.space_group_name_H-M   'P 1'
#
loop_
_entity.id
_entity.type
_entity.pdbx_description
1 polymer ?
#
loop_
_entity_poly.entity_id
_entity_poly.type
_entity_poly.pdbx_seq_one_letter_code
_entity_poly.pdbx_strand_id
1 'polypeptide(L)'
;QYVCQQLKTIEDLGVYYYTNDRGSCEVDFIVDTGEQIIPVEVKAEVNLRAKSLKTYQEKFSPEVSVRTSMADFKKEERLVNLPLYAIGQITDL
;
A
#
# COMPACT_ATOMS: atom_id res chain seq x y z
N GLN A 1 -2.81 11.68 6.78
CA GLN A 1 -4.18 11.69 7.34
C GLN A 1 -5.23 11.21 6.31
N TYR A 2 -5.26 11.76 5.08
CA TYR A 2 -6.25 11.40 4.04
C TYR A 2 -6.37 9.89 3.73
N VAL A 3 -5.25 9.20 3.46
CA VAL A 3 -5.27 7.78 3.06
C VAL A 3 -5.97 6.88 4.07
N CYS A 4 -5.59 6.96 5.35
CA CYS A 4 -6.20 6.16 6.41
C CYS A 4 -7.70 6.44 6.53
N GLN A 5 -8.12 7.71 6.41
CA GLN A 5 -9.53 8.07 6.45
C GLN A 5 -10.31 7.43 5.30
N GLN A 6 -9.78 7.48 4.07
CA GLN A 6 -10.41 6.85 2.91
C GLN A 6 -10.46 5.31 3.04
N LEU A 7 -9.38 4.68 3.50
CA LEU A 7 -9.40 3.22 3.70
C LEU A 7 -10.43 2.80 4.75
N LYS A 8 -10.61 3.61 5.81
CA LYS A 8 -11.61 3.37 6.86
C LYS A 8 -13.05 3.59 6.42
N THR A 9 -13.30 4.18 5.24
CA THR A 9 -14.67 4.28 4.70
C THR A 9 -15.08 3.06 3.87
N ILE A 10 -14.15 2.14 3.58
CA ILE A 10 -14.44 0.91 2.84
C ILE A 10 -14.93 -0.13 3.85
N GLU A 11 -16.13 -0.67 3.61
CA GLU A 11 -16.71 -1.72 4.46
C GLU A 11 -15.87 -3.00 4.39
N ASP A 12 -15.81 -3.72 5.51
CA ASP A 12 -15.08 -5.00 5.66
C ASP A 12 -13.57 -4.95 5.35
N LEU A 13 -12.98 -3.76 5.25
CA LEU A 13 -11.54 -3.59 5.00
C LEU A 13 -10.74 -3.58 6.31
N GLY A 14 -9.89 -4.60 6.49
CA GLY A 14 -8.89 -4.60 7.56
C GLY A 14 -7.78 -3.60 7.26
N VAL A 15 -7.47 -2.70 8.19
CA VAL A 15 -6.39 -1.70 8.03
C VAL A 15 -5.45 -1.78 9.24
N TYR A 16 -4.21 -2.18 8.98
CA TYR A 16 -3.16 -2.41 9.97
C TYR A 16 -1.89 -1.64 9.60
N TYR A 17 -0.89 -1.69 10.47
CA TYR A 17 0.46 -1.16 10.23
C TYR A 17 1.48 -2.29 10.37
N TYR A 18 2.62 -2.18 9.68
CA TYR A 18 3.70 -3.17 9.78
C TYR A 18 5.04 -2.49 10.02
N THR A 19 5.75 -3.00 11.03
CA THR A 19 7.18 -2.72 11.24
C THR A 19 7.93 -4.03 11.39
N ASN A 20 9.18 -4.08 10.93
CA ASN A 20 10.03 -5.24 11.17
C ASN A 20 10.61 -5.25 12.60
N ASP A 21 11.11 -6.40 13.04
CA ASP A 21 11.63 -6.59 14.42
C ASP A 21 12.79 -5.65 14.78
N ARG A 22 13.47 -5.09 13.78
CA ARG A 22 14.59 -4.15 13.94
C ARG A 22 14.20 -2.68 13.80
N GLY A 23 12.91 -2.37 13.58
CA GLY A 23 12.41 -1.02 13.35
C GLY A 23 13.00 -0.29 12.14
N SER A 24 13.65 -1.01 11.22
CA SER A 24 14.37 -0.45 10.07
C SER A 24 13.55 -0.43 8.78
N CYS A 25 12.38 -1.07 8.80
CA CYS A 25 11.44 -1.13 7.70
C CYS A 25 10.03 -0.98 8.26
N GLU A 26 9.34 0.06 7.83
CA GLU A 26 7.95 0.36 8.19
C GLU A 26 7.15 0.54 6.90
N VAL A 27 6.04 -0.19 6.79
CA VAL A 27 5.06 -0.04 5.71
C VAL A 27 3.88 0.71 6.30
N ASP A 28 3.46 1.80 5.63
CA ASP A 28 2.46 2.73 6.16
C ASP A 28 1.14 2.03 6.51
N PHE A 29 0.65 1.17 5.61
CA PHE A 29 -0.54 0.37 5.86
C PHE A 29 -0.41 -1.05 5.31
N ILE A 30 -1.04 -2.00 6.00
CA ILE A 30 -1.37 -3.33 5.47
C ILE A 30 -2.88 -3.39 5.38
N VAL A 31 -3.38 -3.65 4.19
CA VAL A 31 -4.81 -3.77 3.90
C VAL A 31 -5.17 -5.23 3.73
N ASP A 32 -6.20 -5.67 4.43
CA ASP A 32 -6.79 -7.00 4.31
C ASP A 32 -8.17 -6.86 3.68
N THR A 33 -8.32 -7.43 2.48
CA THR A 33 -9.55 -7.40 1.70
C THR A 33 -10.44 -8.62 1.97
N GLY A 34 -10.02 -9.54 2.85
CA GLY A 34 -10.62 -10.86 3.02
C GLY A 34 -10.15 -11.89 1.99
N GLU A 35 -9.71 -11.46 0.81
CA GLU A 35 -9.15 -12.33 -0.23
C GLU A 35 -7.62 -12.28 -0.28
N GLN A 36 -7.05 -11.09 -0.13
CA GLN A 36 -5.61 -10.86 -0.19
C GLN A 36 -5.13 -9.78 0.78
N ILE A 37 -3.85 -9.89 1.14
CA ILE A 37 -3.12 -8.92 1.95
C ILE A 37 -2.31 -8.01 1.04
N ILE A 38 -2.61 -6.71 1.08
CA ILE A 38 -2.03 -5.68 0.23
C ILE A 38 -1.20 -4.72 1.08
N PRO A 39 0.14 -4.72 0.97
CA PRO A 39 0.95 -3.68 1.58
C PRO A 39 0.81 -2.37 0.79
N VAL A 40 0.63 -1.26 1.51
CA VAL A 40 0.41 0.08 0.96
C VAL A 40 1.47 1.03 1.49
N GLU A 41 2.23 1.62 0.57
CA GLU A 41 3.17 2.70 0.85
C GLU A 41 2.58 4.03 0.36
N VAL A 42 2.58 5.05 1.21
CA VAL A 42 2.09 6.40 0.90
C VAL A 42 3.27 7.33 0.64
N LYS A 43 3.25 8.03 -0.50
CA LYS A 43 4.25 9.05 -0.83
C LYS A 43 3.58 10.39 -1.11
N ALA A 44 4.06 11.44 -0.44
CA ALA A 44 3.61 12.81 -0.69
C ALA A 44 4.18 13.39 -2.00
N GLU A 45 5.31 12.86 -2.47
CA GLU A 45 6.04 13.34 -3.65
C GLU A 45 6.07 12.28 -4.75
N VAL A 46 6.46 12.69 -5.96
CA VAL A 46 6.73 11.80 -7.11
C VAL A 46 8.07 11.05 -6.94
N ASN A 47 8.81 11.24 -5.84
CA ASN A 47 10.09 10.57 -5.63
C ASN A 47 9.88 9.16 -5.04
N LEU A 48 9.76 8.19 -5.96
CA LEU A 48 9.21 6.85 -5.74
C LEU A 48 10.17 5.82 -5.08
N ARG A 49 11.11 6.24 -4.21
CA ARG A 49 11.93 5.27 -3.47
C ARG A 49 11.12 4.65 -2.32
N ALA A 50 10.67 3.41 -2.51
CA ALA A 50 9.91 2.62 -1.54
C ALA A 50 10.77 1.46 -1.00
N LYS A 51 11.80 1.79 -0.20
CA LYS A 51 12.73 0.79 0.35
C LYS A 51 12.02 -0.21 1.26
N SER A 52 11.06 0.28 2.06
CA SER A 52 10.28 -0.57 2.98
C SER A 52 9.37 -1.55 2.23
N LEU A 53 8.62 -1.06 1.24
CA LEU A 53 7.74 -1.91 0.43
C LEU A 53 8.51 -3.04 -0.27
N LYS A 54 9.70 -2.75 -0.80
CA LYS A 54 10.57 -3.78 -1.39
C LYS A 54 10.99 -4.84 -0.36
N THR A 55 11.40 -4.44 0.84
CA THR A 55 11.76 -5.38 1.91
C THR A 55 10.56 -6.23 2.34
N TYR A 56 9.36 -5.67 2.38
CA TYR A 56 8.13 -6.43 2.63
C TYR A 56 7.87 -7.46 1.53
N GLN A 57 8.00 -7.06 0.26
CA GLN A 57 7.82 -7.94 -0.89
C GLN A 57 8.79 -9.13 -0.87
N GLU A 58 10.06 -8.88 -0.57
CA GLU A 58 11.08 -9.94 -0.46
C GLU A 58 10.78 -10.93 0.66
N LYS A 59 10.19 -10.46 1.78
CA LYS A 59 9.89 -11.30 2.95
C LYS A 59 8.61 -12.12 2.80
N PHE A 60 7.55 -11.52 2.24
CA PHE A 60 6.20 -12.10 2.26
C PHE A 60 5.66 -12.46 0.88
N SER A 61 6.29 -12.00 -0.19
CA SER A 61 5.86 -12.27 -1.58
C SER A 61 4.35 -12.04 -1.82
N PRO A 62 3.79 -10.87 -1.46
CA PRO A 62 2.39 -10.56 -1.70
C PRO A 62 2.09 -10.57 -3.21
N GLU A 63 0.86 -10.94 -3.57
CA GLU A 63 0.44 -10.99 -4.98
C GLU A 63 0.48 -9.59 -5.62
N VAL A 64 -0.09 -8.60 -4.93
CA VAL A 64 -0.04 -7.19 -5.30
C VAL A 64 0.52 -6.34 -4.17
N SER A 65 1.22 -5.27 -4.51
CA SER A 65 1.61 -4.21 -3.59
C SER A 65 1.20 -2.86 -4.16
N VAL A 66 0.80 -1.94 -3.29
CA VAL A 66 0.32 -0.63 -3.70
C VAL A 66 1.28 0.45 -3.22
N ARG A 67 1.59 1.37 -4.13
CA ARG A 67 2.19 2.64 -3.80
C ARG A 67 1.23 3.74 -4.20
N THR A 68 0.78 4.54 -3.24
CA THR A 68 -0.13 5.65 -3.51
C THR A 68 0.56 6.99 -3.39
N SER A 69 0.39 7.85 -4.38
CA SER A 69 1.04 9.16 -4.49
C SER A 69 0.31 10.09 -5.46
N MET A 70 0.82 11.30 -5.67
CA MET A 70 0.28 12.22 -6.69
C MET A 70 0.63 11.82 -8.15
N ALA A 71 1.35 10.71 -8.36
CA ALA A 71 1.66 10.22 -9.70
C ALA A 71 0.46 9.54 -10.37
N ASP A 72 0.51 9.43 -11.69
CA ASP A 72 -0.50 8.74 -12.48
C ASP A 72 -0.54 7.24 -12.20
N PHE A 73 -1.66 6.62 -12.57
CA PHE A 73 -1.85 5.19 -12.45
C PHE A 73 -0.83 4.43 -13.30
N LYS A 74 -0.19 3.43 -12.70
CA LYS A 74 0.71 2.52 -13.42
C LYS A 74 0.72 1.16 -12.74
N LYS A 75 0.26 0.13 -13.46
CA LYS A 75 0.35 -1.27 -13.05
C LYS A 75 1.61 -1.89 -13.66
N GLU A 76 2.50 -2.36 -12.80
CA GLU A 76 3.62 -3.24 -13.13
C GLU A 76 3.28 -4.67 -12.66
N GLU A 77 4.21 -5.62 -12.75
CA GLU A 77 3.94 -7.03 -12.46
C GLU A 77 3.38 -7.27 -11.04
N ARG A 78 4.00 -6.67 -10.01
CA ARG A 78 3.62 -6.84 -8.59
C ARG A 78 3.46 -5.52 -7.84
N LEU A 79 3.55 -4.41 -8.54
CA LEU A 79 3.46 -3.06 -7.97
C LEU A 79 2.45 -2.23 -8.75
N VAL A 80 1.44 -1.73 -8.04
CA VAL A 80 0.48 -0.78 -8.57
C VAL A 80 0.80 0.59 -8.00
N ASN A 81 1.08 1.55 -8.88
CA ASN A 81 1.04 2.97 -8.55
C ASN A 81 -0.42 3.41 -8.66
N LEU A 82 -1.06 3.65 -7.53
CA LEU A 82 -2.45 4.08 -7.46
C LEU A 82 -2.48 5.57 -7.13
N PRO A 83 -3.03 6.45 -7.99
CA PRO A 83 -3.12 7.87 -7.68
C PRO A 83 -3.80 8.11 -6.34
N LEU A 84 -3.36 9.11 -5.59
CA LEU A 84 -3.82 9.35 -4.23
C LEU A 84 -5.35 9.47 -4.15
N TYR A 85 -5.95 10.16 -5.12
CA TYR A 85 -7.41 10.32 -5.20
C TYR A 85 -8.16 9.00 -5.44
N ALA A 86 -7.49 7.97 -5.97
CA ALA A 86 -8.08 6.68 -6.32
C ALA A 86 -7.91 5.61 -5.22
N ILE A 87 -7.36 5.96 -4.05
CA ILE A 87 -7.10 4.99 -2.97
C ILE A 87 -8.35 4.25 -2.48
N GLY A 88 -9.54 4.84 -2.67
CA GLY A 88 -10.82 4.19 -2.37
C GLY A 88 -11.16 3.01 -3.29
N GLN A 89 -10.40 2.76 -4.35
CA GLN A 89 -10.59 1.66 -5.31
C GLN A 89 -9.58 0.53 -5.10
N ILE A 90 -8.92 0.48 -3.93
CA ILE A 90 -7.86 -0.50 -3.65
C ILE A 90 -8.38 -1.95 -3.66
N THR A 91 -9.66 -2.16 -3.40
CA THR A 91 -10.31 -3.48 -3.41
C THR A 91 -10.52 -4.04 -4.81
N ASP A 92 -10.40 -3.20 -5.85
CA ASP A 92 -10.65 -3.59 -7.25
C ASP A 92 -9.36 -4.04 -7.98
N LEU A 93 -8.25 -4.23 -7.25
CA LEU A 93 -6.89 -4.40 -7.80
C LEU A 93 -6.48 -5.83 -8.14
#